data_AF-A0A7Y2GN85-F1
#
_entry.id   AF-A0A7Y2GN85-F1
#
_cell.length_a   1.000
_cell.length_b   1.000
_cell.length_c   1.000
_cell.angle_alpha   90.00
_cell.angle_beta   90.00
_cell.angle_gamma   90.00
#
_symmetry.space_group_name_H-M   'P 1'
#
loop_
_entity.id
_entity.type
_entity.pdbx_description
1 polymer ?
#
loop_
_entity_poly.entity_id
_entity_poly.type
_entity_poly.pdbx_seq_one_letter_code
_entity_poly.pdbx_strand_id
1 'polypeptide(L)'
;MRIHRVLPLLSCLIFLVLFGLGCGSENKKESAENQMRDSTQIDREYFLEASMLGYFAKDGTRNPVLKANKGDRVRITITNGETMTHDIAMEKLGIKSGTLLEEGSTTDITFWAESNDTYYCTVPGHRAAGMVGEFKIVEGDLSAPVIAGIVPMKNGKPLNVGFERGNLSDWKAEGDAFKNPLFHRPSPVHEEEAQISFDGDFFLSSGGTKNYKLKGILTSVPFTVEYPFASFRVSGGALEDTRVEIVSAEKGEVIFKSTGQGRVTMQPIVVDLTTHLNSDIFIRIIDNETGISTIPYIGDDTWAHISFDDFLFYPTRPSFPNQLYQEDIIVMPPLDPIVNSGLSGKKAAEAMTLPEDFKITLAASEPDIVRPISFTLDARGRLWVVEGHTYPVPAEEGKGRDRILIFEDTNGDGTLDKRKVFTEGLNLASGIEVGMGGVWVGAAPYLLFIPLDEENDKPGGPPQILLDGWGLDDTHEVLNNLRWGPDGWLYGVHGVFTHSNVGKPGAPDDERTKLNAAVWRYHPIRHEFEVFSEGTSNPWGIDFNDHGHPFITVCVIPHMYHIVQG
;
A
#
# COMPACT_ATOMS: atom_id res chain seq x y z
N MET A 1 -41.81 36.84 45.94
CA MET A 1 -42.74 35.74 46.28
C MET A 1 -41.95 34.71 47.10
N ARG A 2 -41.72 34.98 48.39
CA ARG A 2 -42.22 34.25 49.58
C ARG A 2 -42.07 32.71 49.50
N ILE A 3 -41.09 32.12 50.20
CA ILE A 3 -41.09 31.60 51.61
C ILE A 3 -41.71 30.18 51.65
N HIS A 4 -41.01 29.12 52.11
CA HIS A 4 -40.96 28.73 53.52
C HIS A 4 -39.68 27.98 53.98
N ARG A 5 -39.13 28.49 55.10
CA ARG A 5 -38.29 27.80 56.10
C ARG A 5 -39.12 26.80 56.92
N VAL A 6 -38.48 25.85 57.61
CA VAL A 6 -38.49 25.67 59.09
C VAL A 6 -37.38 24.66 59.52
N LEU A 7 -36.56 25.05 60.50
CA LEU A 7 -35.64 24.28 61.39
C LEU A 7 -36.42 23.97 62.71
N PRO A 8 -36.04 23.10 63.69
CA PRO A 8 -34.73 23.14 64.38
C PRO A 8 -34.24 21.87 65.14
N LEU A 9 -33.13 22.06 65.88
CA LEU A 9 -32.34 21.20 66.78
C LEU A 9 -33.04 20.54 68.00
N LEU A 10 -32.42 19.47 68.55
CA LEU A 10 -32.16 19.18 70.00
C LEU A 10 -31.20 17.95 70.09
N SER A 11 -29.97 17.98 70.61
CA SER A 11 -29.42 18.13 71.99
C SER A 11 -29.14 16.80 72.73
N CYS A 12 -27.85 16.58 73.06
CA CYS A 12 -27.29 16.00 74.32
C CYS A 12 -27.56 14.50 74.65
N LEU A 13 -26.73 13.68 75.33
CA LEU A 13 -25.63 13.81 76.33
C LEU A 13 -24.97 12.38 76.40
N ILE A 14 -23.64 12.17 76.29
CA ILE A 14 -22.60 12.06 77.36
C ILE A 14 -22.46 10.70 78.12
N PHE A 15 -21.26 10.11 77.97
CA PHE A 15 -20.36 9.38 78.91
C PHE A 15 -20.73 8.05 79.60
N LEU A 16 -19.81 7.06 79.52
CA LEU A 16 -18.79 6.65 80.54
C LEU A 16 -18.24 5.26 80.13
N VAL A 17 -16.95 5.01 79.80
CA VAL A 17 -15.66 5.10 80.53
C VAL A 17 -15.42 3.95 81.54
N LEU A 18 -14.20 3.37 81.46
CA LEU A 18 -13.42 2.55 82.42
C LEU A 18 -13.35 1.01 82.18
N PHE A 19 -12.19 0.32 82.19
CA PHE A 19 -10.77 0.69 82.40
C PHE A 19 -9.81 -0.52 82.17
N GLY A 20 -8.54 -0.22 81.91
CA GLY A 20 -7.35 -0.96 82.38
C GLY A 20 -6.79 -2.05 81.45
N LEU A 21 -5.48 -2.27 81.29
CA LEU A 21 -4.18 -1.75 81.73
C LEU A 21 -3.20 -2.19 80.58
N GLY A 22 -2.08 -1.57 80.23
CA GLY A 22 -1.05 -0.85 80.97
C GLY A 22 0.24 -0.83 80.11
N CYS A 23 1.07 0.20 80.37
CA CYS A 23 2.51 0.33 80.12
C CYS A 23 3.11 0.29 78.69
N GLY A 24 3.60 1.46 78.25
CA GLY A 24 5.04 1.63 77.99
C GLY A 24 5.56 1.49 76.54
N SER A 25 5.82 2.66 75.94
CA SER A 25 6.80 2.96 74.86
C SER A 25 6.81 2.13 73.57
N GLU A 26 6.57 2.78 72.43
CA GLU A 26 7.62 3.09 71.45
C GLU A 26 7.06 3.83 70.23
N ASN A 27 7.83 4.82 69.77
CA ASN A 27 7.66 5.50 68.49
C ASN A 27 7.63 4.49 67.33
N LYS A 28 6.61 4.55 66.47
CA LYS A 28 6.79 4.27 65.04
C LYS A 28 6.04 5.32 64.22
N LYS A 29 6.82 6.29 63.72
CA LYS A 29 6.56 6.96 62.44
C LYS A 29 6.52 5.87 61.37
N GLU A 30 5.39 5.67 60.71
CA GLU A 30 5.41 5.08 59.37
C GLU A 30 5.91 6.17 58.42
N SER A 31 7.19 6.09 58.09
CA SER A 31 7.77 6.75 56.95
C SER A 31 7.20 6.12 55.68
N ALA A 32 6.54 6.92 54.83
CA ALA A 32 6.45 6.59 53.42
C ALA A 32 7.89 6.51 52.90
N GLU A 33 8.38 5.30 52.62
CA GLU A 33 9.66 5.12 51.94
C GLU A 33 9.57 5.81 50.58
N ASN A 34 10.26 6.93 50.45
CA ASN A 34 10.49 7.55 49.16
C ASN A 34 11.49 6.65 48.42
N GLN A 35 10.99 5.66 47.66
CA GLN A 35 11.82 4.83 46.80
C GLN A 35 12.46 5.75 45.73
N MET A 36 13.69 6.19 45.97
CA MET A 36 14.52 6.78 44.92
C MET A 36 14.77 5.71 43.86
N ARG A 37 14.13 5.86 42.69
CA ARG A 37 14.40 5.03 41.52
C ARG A 37 15.49 5.68 40.68
N ASP A 38 16.55 4.94 40.35
CA ASP A 38 17.63 5.46 39.50
C ASP A 38 17.11 5.70 38.10
N SER A 39 17.10 6.98 37.69
CA SER A 39 16.55 7.38 36.42
C SER A 39 17.54 7.27 35.25
N THR A 40 18.72 6.69 35.45
CA THR A 40 19.76 6.57 34.41
C THR A 40 19.89 5.15 33.86
N GLN A 41 19.44 4.15 34.63
CA GLN A 41 19.43 2.76 34.23
C GLN A 41 18.18 2.42 33.41
N ILE A 42 18.36 1.74 32.27
CA ILE A 42 17.29 1.14 31.50
C ILE A 42 17.33 -0.36 31.78
N ASP A 43 16.28 -0.88 32.41
CA ASP A 43 16.20 -2.30 32.79
C ASP A 43 15.81 -3.18 31.59
N ARG A 44 15.03 -2.63 30.66
CA ARG A 44 14.58 -3.30 29.43
C ARG A 44 14.61 -2.34 28.25
N GLU A 45 15.19 -2.80 27.15
CA GLU A 45 15.24 -2.02 25.90
C GLU A 45 14.71 -2.88 24.75
N TYR A 46 13.81 -2.28 23.97
CA TYR A 46 13.22 -2.88 22.77
C TYR A 46 13.58 -2.05 21.56
N PHE A 47 13.86 -2.74 20.46
CA PHE A 47 14.11 -2.14 19.16
C PHE A 47 13.09 -2.70 18.18
N LEU A 48 12.28 -1.83 17.62
CA LEU A 48 11.24 -2.16 16.66
C LEU A 48 11.46 -1.38 15.36
N GLU A 49 11.12 -1.98 14.24
CA GLU A 49 11.00 -1.29 12.95
C GLU A 49 9.52 -0.98 12.71
N ALA A 50 9.19 0.27 12.38
CA ALA A 50 7.83 0.70 12.09
C ALA A 50 7.58 0.73 10.58
N SER A 51 6.48 0.13 10.15
CA SER A 51 5.92 0.29 8.80
C SER A 51 4.39 0.25 8.88
N MET A 52 3.69 0.58 7.79
CA MET A 52 2.21 0.49 7.76
C MET A 52 1.65 -0.86 8.19
N LEU A 53 2.42 -1.92 7.98
CA LEU A 53 1.99 -3.27 8.33
C LEU A 53 2.07 -3.51 9.84
N GLY A 54 2.85 -2.75 10.61
CA GLY A 54 2.98 -2.92 12.05
C GLY A 54 4.33 -2.49 12.61
N TYR A 55 4.58 -2.86 13.87
CA TYR A 55 5.89 -2.78 14.49
C TYR A 55 6.57 -4.15 14.46
N PHE A 56 7.82 -4.23 14.04
CA PHE A 56 8.52 -5.50 13.85
C PHE A 56 9.75 -5.59 14.73
N ALA A 57 9.86 -6.66 15.51
CA ALA A 57 11.09 -6.96 16.24
C ALA A 57 12.17 -7.53 15.30
N LYS A 58 13.43 -7.49 15.75
CA LYS A 58 14.57 -8.05 15.01
C LYS A 58 14.45 -9.55 14.68
N ASP A 59 13.62 -10.28 15.42
CA ASP A 59 13.36 -11.71 15.20
C ASP A 59 12.21 -11.97 14.21
N GLY A 60 11.68 -10.92 13.57
CA GLY A 60 10.60 -10.95 12.59
C GLY A 60 9.20 -10.82 13.19
N THR A 61 9.05 -10.82 14.52
CA THR A 61 7.72 -10.79 15.15
C THR A 61 6.99 -9.48 14.86
N ARG A 62 5.80 -9.59 14.26
CA ARG A 62 4.88 -8.46 14.04
C ARG A 62 4.13 -8.13 15.34
N ASN A 63 4.06 -6.85 15.68
CA ASN A 63 3.45 -6.30 16.88
C ASN A 63 3.75 -7.12 18.15
N PRO A 64 5.04 -7.33 18.48
CA PRO A 64 5.44 -8.24 19.55
C PRO A 64 4.81 -7.84 20.90
N VAL A 65 4.41 -8.84 21.69
CA VAL A 65 4.02 -8.59 23.07
C VAL A 65 5.27 -8.24 23.88
N LEU A 66 5.41 -6.96 24.22
CA LEU A 66 6.53 -6.45 25.02
C LEU A 66 6.29 -6.78 26.50
N LYS A 67 7.32 -7.22 27.23
CA LYS A 67 7.17 -7.77 28.60
C LYS A 67 8.23 -7.23 29.56
N ALA A 68 7.81 -6.60 30.64
CA ALA A 68 8.72 -6.15 31.70
C ALA A 68 8.21 -6.55 33.08
N ASN A 69 9.11 -6.62 34.06
CA ASN A 69 8.68 -6.77 35.45
C ASN A 69 8.09 -5.45 35.94
N LYS A 70 7.22 -5.54 36.96
CA LYS A 70 6.67 -4.33 37.58
C LYS A 70 7.78 -3.50 38.22
N GLY A 71 7.85 -2.22 37.85
CA GLY A 71 8.85 -1.29 38.33
C GLY A 71 10.11 -1.19 37.45
N ASP A 72 10.24 -2.03 36.42
CA ASP A 72 11.33 -1.92 35.44
C ASP A 72 11.21 -0.58 34.68
N ARG A 73 12.36 0.02 34.40
CA ARG A 73 12.47 1.11 33.45
C ARG A 73 12.65 0.58 32.03
N VAL A 74 11.69 0.88 31.17
CA VAL A 74 11.62 0.37 29.81
C VAL A 74 11.90 1.49 28.81
N ARG A 75 12.73 1.21 27.80
CA ARG A 75 12.83 2.01 26.58
C ARG A 75 12.34 1.21 25.38
N ILE A 76 11.50 1.83 24.55
CA ILE A 76 11.12 1.30 23.24
C ILE A 76 11.65 2.28 22.20
N THR A 77 12.59 1.82 21.40
CA THR A 77 13.15 2.54 20.26
C THR A 77 12.49 2.01 18.99
N ILE A 78 11.96 2.91 18.17
CA ILE A 78 11.45 2.57 16.83
C ILE A 78 12.31 3.22 15.75
N THR A 79 12.55 2.49 14.67
CA THR A 79 13.17 2.98 13.43
C THR A 79 12.13 2.98 12.32
N ASN A 80 12.09 4.02 11.48
CA ASN A 80 11.19 4.05 10.34
C ASN A 80 11.71 3.11 9.24
N GLY A 81 10.93 2.11 8.85
CA GLY A 81 11.27 1.17 7.78
C GLY A 81 10.81 1.61 6.39
N GLU A 82 10.15 2.76 6.26
CA GLU A 82 9.62 3.24 4.99
C GLU A 82 9.57 4.78 4.93
N THR A 83 9.09 5.33 3.81
CA THR A 83 8.97 6.78 3.59
C THR A 83 7.77 7.40 4.29
N MET A 84 6.85 6.59 4.81
CA MET A 84 5.65 7.09 5.46
C MET A 84 5.90 7.50 6.90
N THR A 85 5.00 8.34 7.41
CA THR A 85 5.12 8.92 8.74
C THR A 85 4.68 7.93 9.82
N HIS A 86 5.48 7.78 10.88
CA HIS A 86 5.16 6.88 11.99
C HIS A 86 5.53 7.47 13.36
N ASP A 87 4.90 6.96 14.41
CA ASP A 87 5.29 7.19 15.79
C ASP A 87 4.92 5.98 16.65
N ILE A 88 5.19 6.02 17.95
CA ILE A 88 4.69 5.05 18.91
C ILE A 88 4.16 5.77 20.14
N ALA A 89 2.96 5.38 20.58
CA ALA A 89 2.32 5.88 21.79
C ALA A 89 1.85 4.74 22.68
N MET A 90 1.77 4.99 23.98
CA MET A 90 1.20 4.09 24.98
C MET A 90 -0.18 4.61 25.39
N GLU A 91 -1.20 3.78 25.25
CA GLU A 91 -2.61 4.18 25.40
C GLU A 91 -2.95 4.65 26.82
N LYS A 92 -2.63 3.87 27.84
CA LYS A 92 -2.96 4.20 29.24
C LYS A 92 -1.98 5.18 29.84
N LEU A 93 -0.69 5.06 29.52
CA LEU A 93 0.33 5.99 30.01
C LEU A 93 0.22 7.38 29.36
N GLY A 94 -0.41 7.50 28.20
CA GLY A 94 -0.60 8.78 27.50
C GLY A 94 0.71 9.42 27.03
N ILE A 95 1.75 8.60 26.82
CA ILE A 95 3.05 9.04 26.30
C ILE A 95 3.16 8.73 24.81
N LYS A 96 3.95 9.52 24.09
CA LYS A 96 4.17 9.39 22.65
C LYS A 96 5.61 9.76 22.31
N SER A 97 6.20 9.07 21.33
CA SER A 97 7.50 9.39 20.76
C SER A 97 7.49 10.67 19.92
N GLY A 98 8.65 11.06 19.39
CA GLY A 98 8.70 11.95 18.23
C GLY A 98 8.03 11.29 17.01
N THR A 99 7.69 12.11 16.02
CA THR A 99 7.19 11.62 14.73
C THR A 99 8.35 11.39 13.78
N LEU A 100 8.41 10.19 13.21
CA LEU A 100 9.35 9.78 12.17
C LEU A 100 8.78 10.16 10.81
N LEU A 101 9.55 10.90 10.02
CA LEU A 101 9.14 11.39 8.69
C LEU A 101 9.93 10.75 7.56
N GLU A 102 11.19 10.36 7.84
CA GLU A 102 12.12 9.84 6.85
C GLU A 102 12.46 8.39 7.16
N GLU A 103 12.70 7.59 6.13
CA GLU A 103 13.18 6.22 6.25
C GLU A 103 14.52 6.19 7.00
N GLY A 104 14.70 5.21 7.89
CA GLY A 104 15.90 5.05 8.72
C GLY A 104 15.99 5.99 9.93
N SER A 105 15.10 6.99 10.05
CA SER A 105 15.05 7.85 11.23
C SER A 105 14.58 7.08 12.47
N THR A 106 15.05 7.48 13.66
CA THR A 106 14.77 6.78 14.93
C THR A 106 14.20 7.70 16.00
N THR A 107 13.36 7.15 16.86
CA THR A 107 12.83 7.82 18.04
C THR A 107 12.56 6.81 19.14
N ASP A 108 12.42 7.26 20.38
CA ASP A 108 12.15 6.38 21.51
C ASP A 108 11.13 6.96 22.49
N ILE A 109 10.52 6.06 23.26
CA ILE A 109 9.82 6.38 24.50
C ILE A 109 10.48 5.64 25.65
N THR A 110 10.60 6.31 26.79
CA THR A 110 11.10 5.71 28.03
C THR A 110 10.09 5.89 29.15
N PHE A 111 9.75 4.82 29.88
CA PHE A 111 8.74 4.85 30.93
C PHE A 111 8.97 3.79 32.01
N TRP A 112 8.22 3.89 33.11
CA TRP A 112 8.20 2.91 34.20
C TRP A 112 7.06 1.90 34.00
N ALA A 113 7.39 0.61 34.05
CA ALA A 113 6.44 -0.47 33.83
C ALA A 113 5.56 -0.71 35.07
N GLU A 114 4.40 -0.07 35.16
CA GLU A 114 3.50 -0.18 36.33
C GLU A 114 2.29 -1.09 36.09
N SER A 115 1.80 -1.14 34.86
CA SER A 115 0.60 -1.90 34.48
C SER A 115 0.65 -2.34 33.02
N ASN A 116 -0.15 -3.34 32.66
CA ASN A 116 -0.36 -3.71 31.26
C ASN A 116 -0.91 -2.53 30.46
N ASP A 117 -0.43 -2.37 29.23
CA ASP A 117 -0.79 -1.27 28.35
C ASP A 117 -0.81 -1.74 26.89
N THR A 118 -1.21 -0.85 25.98
CA THR A 118 -1.26 -1.08 24.53
C THR A 118 -0.43 0.00 23.87
N TYR A 119 0.49 -0.40 23.00
CA TYR A 119 1.26 0.53 22.20
C TYR A 119 0.71 0.58 20.77
N TYR A 120 0.70 1.75 20.14
CA TYR A 120 0.12 1.93 18.81
C TYR A 120 0.67 3.17 18.08
N CYS A 121 0.46 3.24 16.76
CA CYS A 121 0.78 4.40 15.94
C CYS A 121 -0.39 5.38 15.92
N THR A 122 -0.13 6.65 16.22
CA THR A 122 -1.16 7.69 16.34
C THR A 122 -1.50 8.36 15.02
N VAL A 123 -0.76 8.06 13.95
CA VAL A 123 -1.05 8.58 12.60
C VAL A 123 -2.42 8.08 12.14
N PRO A 124 -3.30 8.96 11.61
CA PRO A 124 -4.66 8.57 11.24
C PRO A 124 -4.70 7.33 10.34
N GLY A 125 -5.53 6.34 10.70
CA GLY A 125 -5.67 5.09 9.94
C GLY A 125 -4.64 4.01 10.28
N HIS A 126 -3.45 4.33 10.79
CA HIS A 126 -2.37 3.35 11.01
C HIS A 126 -2.73 2.29 12.05
N ARG A 127 -3.32 2.71 13.18
CA ARG A 127 -3.85 1.76 14.17
C ARG A 127 -4.90 0.83 13.58
N ALA A 128 -5.78 1.34 12.72
CA ALA A 128 -6.81 0.55 12.04
C ALA A 128 -6.21 -0.41 10.99
N ALA A 129 -5.08 -0.04 10.38
CA ALA A 129 -4.28 -0.89 9.51
C ALA A 129 -3.47 -1.96 10.27
N GLY A 130 -3.48 -1.93 11.61
CA GLY A 130 -2.86 -2.96 12.44
C GLY A 130 -1.55 -2.54 13.14
N MET A 131 -1.18 -1.25 13.13
CA MET A 131 -0.04 -0.75 13.92
C MET A 131 -0.39 -0.61 15.40
N VAL A 132 -0.60 -1.75 16.07
CA VAL A 132 -0.97 -1.85 17.48
C VAL A 132 -0.46 -3.16 18.08
N GLY A 133 0.10 -3.10 19.29
CA GLY A 133 0.56 -4.27 20.03
C GLY A 133 0.39 -4.13 21.54
N GLU A 134 0.71 -5.20 22.27
CA GLU A 134 0.48 -5.29 23.71
C GLU A 134 1.78 -5.12 24.52
N PHE A 135 1.67 -4.41 25.64
CA PHE A 135 2.70 -4.37 26.68
C PHE A 135 2.16 -5.06 27.95
N LYS A 136 2.87 -6.07 28.46
CA LYS A 136 2.46 -6.86 29.62
C LYS A 136 3.47 -6.80 30.76
N ILE A 137 2.95 -6.61 31.96
CA ILE A 137 3.67 -6.86 33.20
C ILE A 137 3.64 -8.36 33.47
N VAL A 138 4.80 -8.92 33.77
CA VAL A 138 5.00 -10.34 34.07
C VAL A 138 5.71 -10.51 35.41
N GLU A 139 5.52 -11.67 36.04
CA GLU A 139 6.27 -12.08 37.24
C GLU A 139 7.04 -13.38 36.92
N GLY A 140 8.37 -13.38 37.07
CA GLY A 140 9.22 -14.58 36.95
C GLY A 140 10.14 -14.63 35.71
N ASP A 141 10.76 -15.80 35.50
CA ASP A 141 11.66 -16.07 34.36
C ASP A 141 10.84 -16.19 33.05
N LEU A 142 11.26 -15.45 32.03
CA LEU A 142 10.54 -15.28 30.76
C LEU A 142 10.84 -16.37 29.72
N SER A 143 11.68 -17.33 30.07
CA SER A 143 12.07 -18.41 29.17
C SER A 143 10.97 -19.48 29.05
N ALA A 144 10.44 -19.67 27.83
CA ALA A 144 9.60 -20.82 27.54
C ALA A 144 10.47 -22.09 27.45
N PRO A 145 10.01 -23.25 27.93
CA PRO A 145 10.76 -24.50 27.80
C PRO A 145 10.93 -24.87 26.32
N VAL A 146 12.19 -25.05 25.91
CA VAL A 146 12.55 -25.51 24.57
C VAL A 146 12.46 -27.03 24.55
N ILE A 147 11.54 -27.57 23.75
CA ILE A 147 11.43 -29.01 23.48
C ILE A 147 12.23 -29.28 22.21
N ALA A 148 13.10 -30.28 22.21
CA ALA A 148 13.83 -30.68 21.02
C ALA A 148 12.87 -31.32 20.00
N GLY A 149 12.95 -30.89 18.74
CA GLY A 149 12.17 -31.48 17.66
C GLY A 149 12.74 -32.81 17.18
N ILE A 150 11.90 -33.58 16.47
CA ILE A 150 12.19 -34.94 16.02
C ILE A 150 12.16 -34.95 14.49
N VAL A 151 13.27 -35.33 13.86
CA VAL A 151 13.35 -35.42 12.39
C VAL A 151 12.45 -36.55 11.89
N PRO A 152 11.60 -36.32 10.86
CA PRO A 152 10.78 -37.37 10.25
C PRO A 152 11.61 -38.55 9.74
N MET A 153 11.10 -39.75 9.97
CA MET A 153 11.74 -41.00 9.55
C MET A 153 10.99 -41.65 8.38
N LYS A 154 11.73 -42.30 7.48
CA LYS A 154 11.18 -43.19 6.47
C LYS A 154 12.03 -44.44 6.34
N ASN A 155 11.41 -45.62 6.49
CA ASN A 155 12.10 -46.92 6.46
C ASN A 155 13.32 -46.98 7.41
N GLY A 156 13.19 -46.37 8.61
CA GLY A 156 14.24 -46.32 9.63
C GLY A 156 15.40 -45.37 9.33
N LYS A 157 15.28 -44.48 8.33
CA LYS A 157 16.28 -43.45 8.01
C LYS A 157 15.69 -42.05 8.16
N PRO A 158 16.46 -41.08 8.69
CA PRO A 158 16.01 -39.70 8.81
C PRO A 158 15.91 -39.04 7.44
N LEU A 159 14.80 -38.37 7.17
CA LEU A 159 14.56 -37.64 5.92
C LEU A 159 15.30 -36.30 5.89
N ASN A 160 15.66 -35.84 4.69
CA ASN A 160 16.33 -34.55 4.50
C ASN A 160 15.36 -33.37 4.36
N VAL A 161 14.32 -33.32 5.20
CA VAL A 161 13.28 -32.28 5.09
C VAL A 161 13.74 -30.90 5.58
N GLY A 162 14.84 -30.83 6.34
CA GLY A 162 15.54 -29.59 6.71
C GLY A 162 16.85 -29.36 5.94
N PHE A 163 17.11 -30.08 4.84
CA PHE A 163 18.25 -29.84 3.93
C PHE A 163 19.68 -29.97 4.49
N GLU A 164 19.86 -30.35 5.75
CA GLU A 164 21.17 -30.49 6.43
C GLU A 164 22.20 -31.40 5.73
N ARG A 165 21.78 -32.27 4.81
CA ARG A 165 22.73 -33.02 3.95
C ARG A 165 23.32 -32.20 2.79
N GLY A 166 22.97 -30.92 2.66
CA GLY A 166 23.45 -30.03 1.59
C GLY A 166 23.01 -30.44 0.18
N ASN A 167 21.92 -31.18 0.05
CA ASN A 167 21.38 -31.63 -1.23
C ASN A 167 19.86 -31.87 -1.17
N LEU A 168 19.23 -32.18 -2.30
CA LEU A 168 17.79 -32.42 -2.39
C LEU A 168 17.42 -33.91 -2.26
N SER A 169 18.18 -34.69 -1.49
CA SER A 169 17.76 -36.05 -1.12
C SER A 169 16.34 -36.01 -0.57
N ASP A 170 15.47 -36.94 -0.97
CA ASP A 170 14.08 -37.00 -0.52
C ASP A 170 13.17 -35.86 -1.04
N TRP A 171 13.62 -35.10 -2.04
CA TRP A 171 12.82 -34.07 -2.73
C TRP A 171 12.83 -34.25 -4.25
N LYS A 172 11.78 -33.76 -4.90
CA LYS A 172 11.62 -33.65 -6.35
C LYS A 172 11.45 -32.17 -6.73
N ALA A 173 12.38 -31.64 -7.51
CA ALA A 173 12.36 -30.26 -7.98
C ALA A 173 11.77 -30.17 -9.40
N GLU A 174 10.96 -29.14 -9.62
CA GLU A 174 10.40 -28.73 -10.91
C GLU A 174 10.58 -27.22 -11.07
N GLY A 175 10.87 -26.76 -12.29
CA GLY A 175 11.14 -25.34 -12.57
C GLY A 175 12.59 -24.89 -12.30
N ASP A 176 12.85 -23.62 -12.55
CA ASP A 176 14.20 -23.03 -12.47
C ASP A 176 14.57 -22.60 -11.04
N ALA A 177 13.58 -22.23 -10.21
CA ALA A 177 13.78 -21.80 -8.83
C ALA A 177 14.48 -22.86 -7.98
N PHE A 178 14.17 -24.14 -8.22
CA PHE A 178 14.65 -25.25 -7.39
C PHE A 178 15.79 -26.06 -8.03
N LYS A 179 16.52 -25.49 -9.01
CA LYS A 179 17.72 -26.12 -9.57
C LYS A 179 18.92 -26.10 -8.61
N ASN A 180 19.16 -24.98 -7.93
CA ASN A 180 20.22 -24.82 -6.93
C ASN A 180 19.70 -24.02 -5.71
N PRO A 181 18.71 -24.55 -4.96
CA PRO A 181 17.97 -23.75 -3.99
C PRO A 181 18.54 -23.76 -2.57
N LEU A 182 19.70 -24.40 -2.35
CA LEU A 182 20.29 -24.56 -1.02
C LEU A 182 21.40 -23.55 -0.80
N PHE A 183 21.31 -22.86 0.34
CA PHE A 183 22.24 -21.80 0.71
C PHE A 183 22.70 -21.96 2.16
N HIS A 184 23.84 -21.34 2.48
CA HIS A 184 24.41 -21.25 3.83
C HIS A 184 24.69 -19.76 4.16
N ARG A 185 25.27 -19.45 5.33
CA ARG A 185 25.72 -18.08 5.64
C ARG A 185 27.14 -17.82 5.08
N PRO A 186 27.42 -16.65 4.48
CA PRO A 186 26.46 -15.65 3.99
C PRO A 186 25.70 -16.16 2.75
N SER A 187 24.45 -15.74 2.60
CA SER A 187 23.61 -16.16 1.47
C SER A 187 23.82 -15.25 0.25
N PRO A 188 24.21 -15.79 -0.92
CA PRO A 188 24.44 -14.97 -2.10
C PRO A 188 23.15 -14.36 -2.67
N VAL A 189 21.98 -14.87 -2.29
CA VAL A 189 20.67 -14.43 -2.78
C VAL A 189 19.97 -13.41 -1.87
N HIS A 190 20.62 -13.01 -0.78
CA HIS A 190 20.17 -11.94 0.13
C HIS A 190 21.26 -10.86 0.24
N GLU A 191 20.94 -9.77 0.93
CA GLU A 191 21.93 -8.74 1.31
C GLU A 191 22.97 -9.30 2.30
N GLU A 192 24.18 -8.72 2.31
CA GLU A 192 25.30 -9.27 3.09
C GLU A 192 25.02 -9.31 4.61
N GLU A 193 24.25 -8.36 5.13
CA GLU A 193 23.93 -8.24 6.57
C GLU A 193 22.57 -8.83 6.94
N ALA A 194 21.91 -9.52 6.00
CA ALA A 194 20.56 -10.04 6.18
C ALA A 194 20.46 -11.09 7.32
N GLN A 195 19.51 -10.88 8.23
CA GLN A 195 19.24 -11.78 9.37
C GLN A 195 18.23 -12.87 8.98
N ILE A 196 18.69 -13.93 8.31
CA ILE A 196 17.81 -14.99 7.74
C ILE A 196 17.20 -15.91 8.83
N SER A 197 17.86 -16.15 9.97
CA SER A 197 17.30 -16.96 11.09
C SER A 197 16.86 -18.40 10.73
N PHE A 198 17.74 -19.16 10.07
CA PHE A 198 17.57 -20.60 9.80
C PHE A 198 18.38 -21.47 10.78
N ASP A 199 18.04 -22.76 10.90
CA ASP A 199 18.73 -23.72 11.80
C ASP A 199 19.72 -24.59 11.02
N GLY A 200 20.75 -25.11 11.67
CA GLY A 200 21.74 -25.96 10.99
C GLY A 200 22.63 -25.24 9.96
N ASP A 201 23.08 -26.00 8.96
CA ASP A 201 24.08 -25.56 7.97
C ASP A 201 23.45 -25.02 6.68
N PHE A 202 22.25 -25.48 6.32
CA PHE A 202 21.61 -25.18 5.04
C PHE A 202 20.16 -24.74 5.21
N PHE A 203 19.70 -23.88 4.32
CA PHE A 203 18.28 -23.57 4.17
C PHE A 203 17.90 -23.51 2.69
N LEU A 204 16.60 -23.64 2.42
CA LEU A 204 16.05 -23.50 1.09
C LEU A 204 15.64 -22.06 0.80
N SER A 205 15.96 -21.54 -0.38
CA SER A 205 15.31 -20.37 -0.97
C SER A 205 15.04 -20.58 -2.46
N SER A 206 13.88 -20.15 -2.95
CA SER A 206 13.53 -20.21 -4.39
C SER A 206 14.26 -19.17 -5.24
N GLY A 207 14.92 -18.19 -4.61
CA GLY A 207 15.68 -17.16 -5.34
C GLY A 207 16.14 -15.97 -4.51
N GLY A 208 15.63 -15.81 -3.27
CA GLY A 208 15.89 -14.65 -2.42
C GLY A 208 15.55 -13.32 -3.11
N THR A 209 16.04 -12.21 -2.57
CA THR A 209 15.79 -10.87 -3.12
C THR A 209 16.58 -10.56 -4.40
N LYS A 210 17.46 -11.46 -4.86
CA LYS A 210 18.26 -11.29 -6.09
C LYS A 210 17.78 -12.08 -7.29
N ASN A 211 17.23 -13.28 -7.08
CA ASN A 211 16.73 -14.16 -8.15
C ASN A 211 15.22 -14.45 -8.01
N TYR A 212 14.44 -13.52 -7.45
CA TYR A 212 12.98 -13.58 -7.24
C TYR A 212 12.14 -13.80 -8.53
N LYS A 213 12.75 -13.86 -9.71
CA LYS A 213 12.05 -14.07 -10.99
C LYS A 213 11.87 -15.54 -11.33
N LEU A 214 12.53 -16.42 -10.59
CA LEU A 214 12.53 -17.85 -10.86
C LEU A 214 11.26 -18.49 -10.33
N LYS A 215 10.73 -19.47 -11.05
CA LYS A 215 9.54 -20.24 -10.63
C LYS A 215 9.85 -21.71 -10.48
N GLY A 216 9.07 -22.40 -9.67
CA GLY A 216 9.14 -23.84 -9.54
C GLY A 216 8.26 -24.41 -8.44
N ILE A 217 8.35 -25.73 -8.30
CA ILE A 217 7.74 -26.49 -7.21
C ILE A 217 8.79 -27.47 -6.67
N LEU A 218 8.91 -27.56 -5.35
CA LEU A 218 9.73 -28.56 -4.67
C LEU A 218 8.82 -29.44 -3.80
N THR A 219 8.84 -30.75 -4.04
CA THR A 219 7.93 -31.72 -3.37
C THR A 219 8.73 -32.79 -2.64
N SER A 220 8.49 -32.98 -1.35
CA SER A 220 9.16 -34.03 -0.57
C SER A 220 8.62 -35.41 -0.94
N VAL A 221 9.36 -36.47 -0.63
CA VAL A 221 8.78 -37.81 -0.56
C VAL A 221 7.70 -37.84 0.54
N PRO A 222 6.65 -38.68 0.39
CA PRO A 222 5.68 -38.86 1.46
C PRO A 222 6.28 -39.52 2.71
N PHE A 223 5.80 -39.16 3.89
CA PHE A 223 6.18 -39.72 5.18
C PHE A 223 5.03 -39.70 6.19
N THR A 224 5.08 -40.59 7.17
CA THR A 224 4.01 -40.78 8.14
C THR A 224 4.06 -39.74 9.26
N VAL A 225 2.90 -39.22 9.66
CA VAL A 225 2.76 -38.35 10.84
C VAL A 225 2.86 -39.20 12.11
N GLU A 226 4.02 -39.17 12.76
CA GLU A 226 4.29 -39.94 13.99
C GLU A 226 3.92 -39.18 15.27
N TYR A 227 3.78 -37.86 15.20
CA TYR A 227 3.55 -36.99 16.35
C TYR A 227 2.47 -35.94 16.06
N PRO A 228 1.74 -35.46 17.09
CA PRO A 228 0.58 -34.60 16.91
C PRO A 228 0.92 -33.17 16.47
N PHE A 229 2.17 -32.72 16.62
CA PHE A 229 2.58 -31.39 16.20
C PHE A 229 3.79 -31.45 15.30
N ALA A 230 3.88 -30.50 14.37
CA ALA A 230 5.08 -30.22 13.61
C ALA A 230 5.42 -28.73 13.68
N SER A 231 6.66 -28.37 13.40
CA SER A 231 7.02 -27.00 13.05
C SER A 231 7.96 -26.96 11.87
N PHE A 232 8.00 -25.82 11.20
CA PHE A 232 8.99 -25.48 10.19
C PHE A 232 9.20 -23.97 10.18
N ARG A 233 10.30 -23.52 9.59
CA ARG A 233 10.62 -22.10 9.43
C ARG A 233 10.27 -21.64 8.02
N VAL A 234 9.70 -20.44 7.90
CA VAL A 234 9.37 -19.83 6.61
C VAL A 234 9.71 -18.35 6.57
N SER A 235 10.16 -17.86 5.42
CA SER A 235 10.27 -16.43 5.08
C SER A 235 10.01 -16.22 3.58
N GLY A 236 10.12 -14.98 3.11
CA GLY A 236 9.79 -14.60 1.73
C GLY A 236 8.47 -13.83 1.66
N GLY A 237 7.88 -13.76 0.48
CA GLY A 237 6.68 -12.96 0.19
C GLY A 237 5.42 -13.45 0.89
N ALA A 238 4.52 -12.51 1.15
CA ALA A 238 3.15 -12.79 1.55
C ALA A 238 2.25 -12.89 0.30
N LEU A 239 2.60 -13.75 -0.67
CA LEU A 239 1.87 -13.91 -1.93
C LEU A 239 1.20 -15.27 -1.93
N GLU A 240 -0.06 -15.35 -2.37
CA GLU A 240 -0.77 -16.64 -2.43
C GLU A 240 0.00 -17.67 -3.27
N ASP A 241 0.70 -17.24 -4.31
CA ASP A 241 1.48 -18.11 -5.20
C ASP A 241 2.95 -18.36 -4.78
N THR A 242 3.36 -17.85 -3.60
CA THR A 242 4.61 -18.22 -2.92
C THR A 242 4.32 -18.82 -1.54
N ARG A 243 4.26 -20.15 -1.46
CA ARG A 243 3.77 -20.82 -0.24
C ARG A 243 4.38 -22.19 0.01
N VAL A 244 4.35 -22.58 1.27
CA VAL A 244 4.60 -23.92 1.78
C VAL A 244 3.27 -24.58 2.07
N GLU A 245 3.10 -25.82 1.67
CA GLU A 245 1.92 -26.64 1.89
C GLU A 245 2.31 -27.98 2.52
N ILE A 246 1.51 -28.42 3.49
CA ILE A 246 1.50 -29.80 3.98
C ILE A 246 0.28 -30.46 3.38
N VAL A 247 0.49 -31.55 2.64
CA VAL A 247 -0.54 -32.18 1.80
C VAL A 247 -0.73 -33.64 2.21
N SER A 248 -1.98 -34.08 2.28
CA SER A 248 -2.31 -35.50 2.46
C SER A 248 -1.84 -36.31 1.26
N ALA A 249 -0.99 -37.31 1.49
CA ALA A 249 -0.50 -38.18 0.41
C ALA A 249 -1.60 -39.07 -0.20
N GLU A 250 -2.63 -39.42 0.59
CA GLU A 250 -3.75 -40.25 0.15
C GLU A 250 -4.79 -39.46 -0.64
N LYS A 251 -5.19 -38.28 -0.13
CA LYS A 251 -6.29 -37.48 -0.71
C LYS A 251 -5.82 -36.38 -1.67
N GLY A 252 -4.55 -35.98 -1.61
CA GLY A 252 -4.04 -34.81 -2.33
C GLY A 252 -4.55 -33.47 -1.80
N GLU A 253 -5.20 -33.46 -0.63
CA GLU A 253 -5.78 -32.29 0.00
C GLU A 253 -4.73 -31.52 0.81
N VAL A 254 -4.74 -30.19 0.73
CA VAL A 254 -3.87 -29.31 1.52
C VAL A 254 -4.38 -29.28 2.96
N ILE A 255 -3.62 -29.85 3.88
CA ILE A 255 -3.90 -29.89 5.32
C ILE A 255 -3.56 -28.54 5.96
N PHE A 256 -2.45 -27.96 5.54
CA PHE A 256 -1.96 -26.69 6.05
C PHE A 256 -1.22 -25.95 4.94
N LYS A 257 -1.32 -24.62 4.92
CA LYS A 257 -0.53 -23.76 4.03
C LYS A 257 -0.02 -22.53 4.77
N SER A 258 1.14 -22.01 4.38
CA SER A 258 1.61 -20.70 4.83
C SER A 258 2.53 -20.06 3.79
N THR A 259 2.51 -18.73 3.75
CA THR A 259 3.47 -17.90 3.01
C THR A 259 4.51 -17.35 3.99
N GLY A 260 5.42 -16.52 3.48
CA GLY A 260 6.18 -15.58 4.31
C GLY A 260 5.37 -14.31 4.61
N GLN A 261 6.06 -13.26 5.04
CA GLN A 261 5.48 -11.97 5.43
C GLN A 261 6.18 -10.76 4.79
N GLY A 262 6.85 -10.97 3.65
CA GLY A 262 7.66 -9.94 2.98
C GLY A 262 8.94 -9.61 3.76
N ARG A 263 9.57 -10.61 4.39
CA ARG A 263 10.78 -10.45 5.20
C ARG A 263 11.76 -11.57 4.97
N VAL A 264 13.05 -11.28 5.20
CA VAL A 264 14.14 -12.25 5.06
C VAL A 264 14.24 -13.19 6.26
N THR A 265 13.90 -12.69 7.46
CA THR A 265 13.96 -13.44 8.71
C THR A 265 12.92 -14.54 8.75
N MET A 266 13.39 -15.79 8.79
CA MET A 266 12.58 -16.97 8.91
C MET A 266 12.05 -17.13 10.32
N GLN A 267 10.74 -17.38 10.38
CA GLN A 267 10.03 -17.58 11.62
C GLN A 267 9.43 -18.98 11.68
N PRO A 268 9.42 -19.60 12.87
CA PRO A 268 8.81 -20.90 13.05
C PRO A 268 7.28 -20.80 12.99
N ILE A 269 6.68 -21.72 12.28
CA ILE A 269 5.24 -21.97 12.26
C ILE A 269 5.00 -23.30 12.96
N VAL A 270 3.94 -23.36 13.77
CA VAL A 270 3.50 -24.59 14.43
C VAL A 270 2.24 -25.10 13.76
N VAL A 271 2.24 -26.37 13.39
CA VAL A 271 1.11 -27.05 12.76
C VAL A 271 0.57 -28.12 13.70
N ASP A 272 -0.74 -28.13 13.89
CA ASP A 272 -1.45 -29.20 14.58
C ASP A 272 -1.81 -30.30 13.56
N LEU A 273 -1.25 -31.49 13.76
CA LEU A 273 -1.45 -32.68 12.93
C LEU A 273 -2.19 -33.79 13.71
N THR A 274 -2.81 -33.46 14.85
CA THR A 274 -3.49 -34.44 15.72
C THR A 274 -4.53 -35.27 14.97
N THR A 275 -5.27 -34.66 14.03
CA THR A 275 -6.28 -35.32 13.19
C THR A 275 -5.70 -36.18 12.07
N HIS A 276 -4.38 -36.10 11.84
CA HIS A 276 -3.67 -36.78 10.76
C HIS A 276 -2.62 -37.78 11.26
N LEU A 277 -2.61 -38.09 12.56
CA LEU A 277 -1.73 -39.11 13.14
C LEU A 277 -1.82 -40.44 12.37
N ASN A 278 -0.66 -41.04 12.13
CA ASN A 278 -0.49 -42.28 11.35
C ASN A 278 -0.94 -42.20 9.88
N SER A 279 -1.25 -41.01 9.37
CA SER A 279 -1.49 -40.78 7.94
C SER A 279 -0.21 -40.34 7.25
N ASP A 280 -0.10 -40.62 5.95
CA ASP A 280 1.02 -40.13 5.15
C ASP A 280 0.76 -38.72 4.63
N ILE A 281 1.76 -37.85 4.77
CA ILE A 281 1.79 -36.48 4.27
C ILE A 281 3.03 -36.25 3.41
N PHE A 282 3.04 -35.18 2.62
CA PHE A 282 4.24 -34.65 2.00
C PHE A 282 4.24 -33.12 2.07
N ILE A 283 5.42 -32.53 1.93
CA ILE A 283 5.61 -31.08 1.92
C ILE A 283 5.75 -30.64 0.46
N ARG A 284 5.04 -29.58 0.09
CA ARG A 284 5.12 -28.94 -1.23
C ARG A 284 5.42 -27.46 -1.06
N ILE A 285 6.49 -27.00 -1.70
CA ILE A 285 6.94 -25.61 -1.67
C ILE A 285 6.76 -25.07 -3.08
N ILE A 286 5.99 -24.00 -3.20
CA ILE A 286 5.55 -23.44 -4.47
C ILE A 286 6.09 -22.02 -4.56
N ASP A 287 6.73 -21.73 -5.69
CA ASP A 287 7.03 -20.38 -6.13
C ASP A 287 6.55 -20.21 -7.57
N ASN A 288 5.38 -19.61 -7.72
CA ASN A 288 4.78 -19.32 -9.02
C ASN A 288 4.81 -17.82 -9.35
N GLU A 289 5.53 -17.02 -8.58
CA GLU A 289 5.60 -15.56 -8.77
C GLU A 289 6.87 -15.18 -9.54
N THR A 290 6.81 -14.09 -10.30
CA THR A 290 8.04 -13.49 -10.88
C THR A 290 8.45 -12.21 -10.19
N GLY A 291 7.53 -11.59 -9.45
CA GLY A 291 7.69 -10.23 -8.94
C GLY A 291 7.81 -9.16 -10.03
N ILE A 292 7.75 -9.51 -11.32
CA ILE A 292 7.95 -8.54 -12.40
C ILE A 292 6.72 -7.65 -12.50
N SER A 293 6.92 -6.35 -12.33
CA SER A 293 5.87 -5.38 -12.59
C SER A 293 5.63 -5.23 -14.09
N THR A 294 4.37 -5.33 -14.51
CA THR A 294 3.96 -5.02 -15.88
C THR A 294 3.78 -3.51 -16.11
N ILE A 295 3.85 -2.71 -15.05
CA ILE A 295 3.65 -1.26 -15.06
C ILE A 295 5.03 -0.60 -15.05
N PRO A 296 5.43 0.13 -16.11
CA PRO A 296 6.81 0.59 -16.31
C PRO A 296 7.43 1.45 -15.20
N TYR A 297 6.62 2.06 -14.34
CA TYR A 297 7.04 2.95 -13.25
C TYR A 297 6.89 2.32 -11.85
N ILE A 298 6.39 1.09 -11.76
CA ILE A 298 6.37 0.30 -10.52
C ILE A 298 7.53 -0.68 -10.59
N GLY A 299 8.38 -0.68 -9.55
CA GLY A 299 9.51 -1.60 -9.46
C GLY A 299 9.07 -3.07 -9.30
N ASP A 300 9.99 -3.99 -9.56
CA ASP A 300 9.75 -5.41 -9.34
C ASP A 300 9.59 -5.70 -7.82
N ASP A 301 8.66 -6.59 -7.46
CA ASP A 301 8.53 -7.13 -6.11
C ASP A 301 9.62 -8.18 -5.85
N THR A 302 10.65 -7.78 -5.12
CA THR A 302 11.77 -8.65 -4.78
C THR A 302 11.42 -9.72 -3.73
N TRP A 303 10.23 -9.63 -3.12
CA TRP A 303 9.70 -10.64 -2.20
C TRP A 303 8.94 -11.76 -2.90
N ALA A 304 8.89 -11.79 -4.23
CA ALA A 304 8.39 -12.92 -5.03
C ALA A 304 9.31 -14.15 -4.94
N HIS A 305 9.49 -14.66 -3.72
CA HIS A 305 10.24 -15.86 -3.40
C HIS A 305 9.74 -16.44 -2.08
N ILE A 306 10.13 -17.69 -1.80
CA ILE A 306 9.85 -18.37 -0.55
C ILE A 306 11.14 -19.02 -0.04
N SER A 307 11.36 -18.92 1.27
CA SER A 307 12.42 -19.66 1.95
C SER A 307 11.81 -20.59 2.99
N PHE A 308 12.39 -21.77 3.15
CA PHE A 308 11.84 -22.83 4.01
C PHE A 308 12.96 -23.64 4.66
N ASP A 309 12.75 -24.03 5.91
CA ASP A 309 13.74 -24.81 6.67
C ASP A 309 13.13 -25.56 7.87
N ASP A 310 13.90 -26.49 8.43
CA ASP A 310 13.73 -27.03 9.79
C ASP A 310 12.37 -27.68 10.09
N PHE A 311 11.90 -28.57 9.20
CA PHE A 311 10.69 -29.35 9.47
C PHE A 311 10.94 -30.45 10.52
N LEU A 312 10.32 -30.31 11.68
CA LEU A 312 10.45 -31.22 12.82
C LEU A 312 9.10 -31.59 13.43
N PHE A 313 9.01 -32.79 13.99
CA PHE A 313 7.88 -33.28 14.76
C PHE A 313 8.05 -33.04 16.27
N TYR A 314 6.91 -32.92 16.99
CA TYR A 314 6.88 -32.69 18.43
C TYR A 314 5.75 -33.47 19.12
N PRO A 315 6.03 -34.13 20.26
CA PRO A 315 5.01 -34.86 21.03
C PRO A 315 3.98 -33.94 21.70
N THR A 316 4.35 -32.68 21.94
CA THR A 316 3.50 -31.62 22.51
C THR A 316 3.75 -30.32 21.77
N ARG A 317 2.76 -29.42 21.72
CA ARG A 317 2.88 -28.15 20.99
C ARG A 317 4.12 -27.36 21.42
N PRO A 318 5.11 -27.13 20.53
CA PRO A 318 6.27 -26.32 20.87
C PRO A 318 5.87 -24.84 21.03
N SER A 319 6.69 -24.09 21.76
CA SER A 319 6.53 -22.66 21.97
C SER A 319 7.75 -21.93 21.43
N PHE A 320 7.54 -21.08 20.42
CA PHE A 320 8.58 -20.22 19.86
C PHE A 320 8.28 -18.76 20.21
N PRO A 321 9.24 -18.00 20.76
CA PRO A 321 9.04 -16.59 21.07
C PRO A 321 8.63 -15.74 19.86
N ASN A 322 9.15 -16.08 18.69
CA ASN A 322 8.90 -15.40 17.42
C ASN A 322 8.05 -16.23 16.46
N GLN A 323 7.13 -17.07 16.98
CA GLN A 323 6.25 -17.87 16.14
C GLN A 323 5.45 -16.98 15.17
N LEU A 324 5.39 -17.37 13.90
CA LEU A 324 4.50 -16.75 12.93
C LEU A 324 3.12 -17.43 12.99
N TYR A 325 2.06 -16.64 13.18
CA TYR A 325 0.68 -17.14 13.12
C TYR A 325 0.05 -16.76 11.78
N GLN A 326 -0.82 -17.63 11.24
CA GLN A 326 -1.50 -17.37 9.96
C GLN A 326 -2.32 -16.07 9.98
N GLU A 327 -2.92 -15.73 11.12
CA GLU A 327 -3.70 -14.49 11.29
C GLU A 327 -2.84 -13.22 11.22
N ASP A 328 -1.53 -13.34 11.41
CA ASP A 328 -0.60 -12.20 11.30
C ASP A 328 -0.21 -11.90 9.85
N ILE A 329 -0.45 -12.85 8.93
CA ILE A 329 -0.03 -12.77 7.53
C ILE A 329 -1.15 -12.16 6.68
N ILE A 330 -0.89 -10.97 6.14
CA ILE A 330 -1.75 -10.37 5.13
C ILE A 330 -1.31 -10.92 3.77
N VAL A 331 -1.93 -12.03 3.35
CA VAL A 331 -1.62 -12.67 2.07
C VAL A 331 -2.23 -11.85 0.93
N MET A 332 -1.40 -11.37 0.02
CA MET A 332 -1.82 -10.71 -1.20
C MET A 332 -2.36 -11.75 -2.18
N PRO A 333 -3.48 -11.46 -2.87
CA PRO A 333 -4.00 -12.33 -3.90
C PRO A 333 -2.99 -12.47 -5.05
N PRO A 334 -3.10 -13.52 -5.86
CA PRO A 334 -2.29 -13.62 -7.08
C PRO A 334 -2.56 -12.41 -7.98
N LEU A 335 -1.56 -12.02 -8.76
CA LEU A 335 -1.73 -10.95 -9.75
C LEU A 335 -2.88 -11.28 -10.69
N ASP A 336 -3.78 -10.31 -10.88
CA ASP A 336 -4.88 -10.47 -11.81
C ASP A 336 -4.32 -10.76 -13.22
N PRO A 337 -4.85 -11.79 -13.90
CA PRO A 337 -4.44 -12.05 -15.28
C PRO A 337 -4.86 -10.86 -16.14
N ILE A 338 -3.89 -10.19 -16.78
CA ILE A 338 -4.16 -9.18 -17.79
C ILE A 338 -4.56 -9.91 -19.09
N VAL A 339 -5.79 -10.41 -19.10
CA VAL A 339 -6.39 -11.06 -20.28
C VAL A 339 -6.33 -10.07 -21.44
N ASN A 340 -5.93 -10.54 -22.63
CA ASN A 340 -5.82 -9.72 -23.85
C ASN A 340 -4.68 -8.69 -23.86
N SER A 341 -3.65 -8.83 -23.01
CA SER A 341 -2.45 -8.00 -23.09
C SER A 341 -1.71 -8.16 -24.43
N GLY A 342 -1.29 -7.05 -25.04
CA GLY A 342 -0.48 -7.03 -26.26
C GLY A 342 -1.21 -7.44 -27.55
N LEU A 343 -2.55 -7.43 -27.57
CA LEU A 343 -3.31 -7.64 -28.80
C LEU A 343 -3.11 -6.47 -29.79
N SER A 344 -3.16 -6.77 -31.09
CA SER A 344 -3.30 -5.72 -32.10
C SER A 344 -4.65 -5.03 -31.96
N GLY A 345 -4.79 -3.77 -32.43
CA GLY A 345 -6.03 -3.01 -32.32
C GLY A 345 -7.28 -3.79 -32.80
N LYS A 346 -7.17 -4.53 -33.90
CA LYS A 346 -8.27 -5.36 -34.41
C LYS A 346 -8.66 -6.49 -33.45
N LYS A 347 -7.67 -7.23 -32.93
CA LYS A 347 -7.91 -8.31 -31.97
C LYS A 347 -8.42 -7.77 -30.63
N ALA A 348 -7.96 -6.60 -30.21
CA ALA A 348 -8.45 -5.93 -29.02
C ALA A 348 -9.95 -5.57 -29.15
N ALA A 349 -10.36 -5.01 -30.30
CA ALA A 349 -11.77 -4.74 -30.58
C ALA A 349 -12.61 -6.03 -30.61
N GLU A 350 -12.11 -7.12 -31.22
CA GLU A 350 -12.79 -8.43 -31.23
C GLU A 350 -12.93 -9.05 -29.83
N ALA A 351 -12.03 -8.72 -28.90
CA ALA A 351 -12.03 -9.25 -27.53
C ALA A 351 -12.90 -8.44 -26.56
N MET A 352 -13.45 -7.29 -26.97
CA MET A 352 -14.28 -6.46 -26.10
C MET A 352 -15.63 -7.12 -25.79
N THR A 353 -16.06 -7.04 -24.54
CA THR A 353 -17.43 -7.40 -24.15
C THR A 353 -18.33 -6.19 -24.35
N LEU A 354 -19.38 -6.34 -25.16
CA LEU A 354 -20.30 -5.26 -25.49
C LEU A 354 -21.67 -5.53 -24.86
N PRO A 355 -22.44 -4.49 -24.49
CA PRO A 355 -23.87 -4.65 -24.19
C PRO A 355 -24.63 -5.22 -25.39
N GLU A 356 -25.80 -5.81 -25.12
CA GLU A 356 -26.70 -6.25 -26.19
C GLU A 356 -27.04 -5.09 -27.13
N ASP A 357 -27.14 -5.37 -28.43
CA ASP A 357 -27.38 -4.40 -29.52
C ASP A 357 -26.25 -3.39 -29.82
N PHE A 358 -25.09 -3.47 -29.16
CA PHE A 358 -23.92 -2.65 -29.50
C PHE A 358 -22.98 -3.37 -30.48
N LYS A 359 -22.35 -2.59 -31.37
CA LYS A 359 -21.28 -3.04 -32.27
C LYS A 359 -20.05 -2.18 -32.06
N ILE A 360 -18.87 -2.79 -32.14
CA ILE A 360 -17.59 -2.10 -32.16
C ILE A 360 -16.91 -2.20 -33.53
N THR A 361 -16.30 -1.10 -33.95
CA THR A 361 -15.43 -1.00 -35.13
C THR A 361 -14.13 -0.32 -34.70
N LEU A 362 -12.98 -0.81 -35.16
CA LEU A 362 -11.70 -0.17 -34.89
C LEU A 362 -11.58 1.12 -35.70
N ALA A 363 -11.52 2.27 -35.03
CA ALA A 363 -11.38 3.57 -35.69
C ALA A 363 -9.91 3.87 -36.06
N ALA A 364 -8.97 3.72 -35.13
CA ALA A 364 -7.53 3.90 -35.32
C ALA A 364 -6.74 3.05 -34.31
N SER A 365 -5.50 2.71 -34.63
CA SER A 365 -4.56 2.02 -33.73
C SER A 365 -3.11 2.37 -34.04
N GLU A 366 -2.17 1.82 -33.29
CA GLU A 366 -0.76 1.90 -33.61
C GLU A 366 -0.48 1.34 -35.02
N PRO A 367 0.44 1.95 -35.80
CA PRO A 367 1.30 3.09 -35.42
C PRO A 367 0.69 4.49 -35.69
N ASP A 368 -0.55 4.57 -36.18
CA ASP A 368 -1.16 5.83 -36.61
C ASP A 368 -1.47 6.76 -35.44
N ILE A 369 -1.81 6.17 -34.29
CA ILE A 369 -2.00 6.86 -33.02
C ILE A 369 -1.31 6.07 -31.91
N VAL A 370 -0.64 6.78 -31.00
CA VAL A 370 -0.09 6.21 -29.76
C VAL A 370 -0.50 7.13 -28.61
N ARG A 371 -0.80 6.59 -27.43
CA ARG A 371 -1.09 7.37 -26.22
C ARG A 371 -2.12 8.51 -26.42
N PRO A 372 -3.32 8.23 -26.94
CA PRO A 372 -4.40 9.23 -26.97
C PRO A 372 -4.79 9.64 -25.55
N ILE A 373 -4.78 10.93 -25.24
CA ILE A 373 -5.13 11.47 -23.91
C ILE A 373 -6.50 12.16 -23.90
N SER A 374 -6.79 12.96 -24.93
CA SER A 374 -8.06 13.70 -25.03
C SER A 374 -8.47 13.84 -26.49
N PHE A 375 -9.78 13.91 -26.76
CA PHE A 375 -10.29 14.13 -28.11
C PHE A 375 -11.55 15.00 -28.14
N THR A 376 -11.85 15.53 -29.32
CA THR A 376 -13.11 16.22 -29.66
C THR A 376 -13.46 16.00 -31.15
N LEU A 377 -14.67 16.38 -31.55
CA LEU A 377 -15.12 16.38 -32.94
C LEU A 377 -15.27 17.82 -33.41
N ASP A 378 -14.84 18.11 -34.63
CA ASP A 378 -15.14 19.40 -35.26
C ASP A 378 -16.52 19.39 -35.97
N ALA A 379 -16.97 20.56 -36.42
CA ALA A 379 -18.24 20.72 -37.13
C ALA A 379 -18.31 19.98 -38.48
N ARG A 380 -17.18 19.45 -38.99
CA ARG A 380 -17.12 18.59 -40.18
C ARG A 380 -17.17 17.10 -39.83
N GLY A 381 -17.31 16.75 -38.54
CA GLY A 381 -17.35 15.37 -38.06
C GLY A 381 -15.98 14.70 -37.99
N ARG A 382 -14.88 15.46 -38.06
CA ARG A 382 -13.52 14.90 -37.99
C ARG A 382 -13.09 14.77 -36.53
N LEU A 383 -12.30 13.74 -36.25
CA LEU A 383 -11.80 13.47 -34.90
C LEU A 383 -10.46 14.17 -34.68
N TRP A 384 -10.41 15.03 -33.66
CA TRP A 384 -9.20 15.72 -33.22
C TRP A 384 -8.70 15.07 -31.93
N VAL A 385 -7.45 14.61 -31.91
CA VAL A 385 -6.90 13.86 -30.78
C VAL A 385 -5.58 14.45 -30.31
N VAL A 386 -5.45 14.62 -29.00
CA VAL A 386 -4.18 14.89 -28.33
C VAL A 386 -3.47 13.57 -28.10
N GLU A 387 -2.27 13.45 -28.65
CA GLU A 387 -1.34 12.36 -28.39
C GLU A 387 -0.28 12.85 -27.40
N GLY A 388 -0.27 12.24 -26.21
CA GLY A 388 0.55 12.66 -25.06
C GLY A 388 1.81 11.82 -24.89
N HIS A 389 2.98 12.46 -25.02
CA HIS A 389 4.31 11.87 -24.88
C HIS A 389 5.05 12.32 -23.64
N THR A 390 4.61 13.42 -23.04
CA THR A 390 5.23 14.07 -21.88
C THR A 390 4.42 13.89 -20.60
N TYR A 391 3.27 13.23 -20.65
CA TYR A 391 2.61 12.75 -19.44
C TYR A 391 3.26 11.45 -18.92
N PRO A 392 3.45 11.28 -17.59
CA PRO A 392 3.14 12.22 -16.50
C PRO A 392 4.30 13.16 -16.14
N VAL A 393 5.46 13.06 -16.80
CA VAL A 393 6.66 13.85 -16.46
C VAL A 393 6.92 14.91 -17.54
N PRO A 394 6.66 16.20 -17.26
CA PRO A 394 6.78 17.25 -18.26
C PRO A 394 8.20 17.31 -18.82
N ALA A 395 8.30 17.59 -20.12
CA ALA A 395 9.59 17.86 -20.73
C ALA A 395 10.14 19.22 -20.26
N GLU A 396 11.45 19.43 -20.40
CA GLU A 396 12.03 20.77 -20.26
C GLU A 396 11.35 21.75 -21.23
N GLU A 397 11.31 23.04 -20.86
CA GLU A 397 10.70 24.11 -21.65
C GLU A 397 11.22 24.09 -23.10
N GLY A 398 10.31 24.15 -24.08
CA GLY A 398 10.63 24.08 -25.50
C GLY A 398 11.02 22.68 -26.03
N LYS A 399 11.04 21.64 -25.18
CA LYS A 399 11.29 20.24 -25.58
C LYS A 399 10.05 19.36 -25.49
N GLY A 400 8.86 19.97 -25.52
CA GLY A 400 7.58 19.27 -25.61
C GLY A 400 7.54 18.29 -26.79
N ARG A 401 6.80 17.19 -26.63
CA ARG A 401 6.65 16.14 -27.65
C ARG A 401 5.19 15.77 -27.92
N ASP A 402 4.26 16.38 -27.21
CA ASP A 402 2.83 16.14 -27.41
C ASP A 402 2.39 16.78 -28.73
N ARG A 403 1.37 16.19 -29.35
CA ARG A 403 0.89 16.61 -30.67
C ARG A 403 -0.62 16.49 -30.78
N ILE A 404 -1.19 17.25 -31.71
CA ILE A 404 -2.60 17.19 -32.07
C ILE A 404 -2.71 16.57 -33.47
N LEU A 405 -3.52 15.52 -33.57
CA LEU A 405 -3.82 14.80 -34.80
C LEU A 405 -5.26 15.09 -35.24
N ILE A 406 -5.47 15.16 -36.55
CA ILE A 406 -6.79 15.22 -37.19
C ILE A 406 -6.98 13.93 -37.96
N PHE A 407 -8.11 13.28 -37.70
CA PHE A 407 -8.53 12.05 -38.33
C PHE A 407 -9.87 12.23 -39.05
N GLU A 408 -10.00 11.62 -40.22
CA GLU A 408 -11.18 11.68 -41.07
C GLU A 408 -11.49 10.26 -41.59
N ASP A 409 -12.75 9.89 -41.59
CA ASP A 409 -13.28 8.73 -42.31
C ASP A 409 -13.74 9.21 -43.68
N THR A 410 -12.98 8.91 -44.73
CA THR A 410 -13.28 9.42 -46.08
C THR A 410 -14.31 8.58 -46.84
N ASN A 411 -14.72 7.43 -46.31
CA ASN A 411 -15.57 6.47 -47.03
C ASN A 411 -16.85 6.05 -46.26
N GLY A 412 -16.97 6.42 -44.98
CA GLY A 412 -18.13 6.17 -44.13
C GLY A 412 -18.20 4.77 -43.52
N ASP A 413 -17.10 4.01 -43.49
CA ASP A 413 -17.05 2.65 -42.93
C ASP A 413 -16.77 2.62 -41.41
N GLY A 414 -16.50 3.78 -40.81
CA GLY A 414 -16.17 3.95 -39.39
C GLY A 414 -14.67 3.81 -39.08
N THR A 415 -13.82 3.57 -40.08
CA THR A 415 -12.36 3.55 -39.97
C THR A 415 -11.81 4.92 -40.35
N LEU A 416 -10.91 5.45 -39.52
CA LEU A 416 -10.30 6.77 -39.76
C LEU A 416 -9.10 6.62 -40.70
N ASP A 417 -9.37 6.58 -42.01
CA ASP A 417 -8.38 6.26 -43.05
C ASP A 417 -7.46 7.41 -43.44
N LYS A 418 -7.74 8.64 -43.02
CA LYS A 418 -6.90 9.82 -43.28
C LYS A 418 -6.46 10.47 -41.97
N ARG A 419 -5.14 10.67 -41.86
CA ARG A 419 -4.47 11.26 -40.70
C ARG A 419 -3.65 12.48 -41.09
N LYS A 420 -3.70 13.52 -40.25
CA LYS A 420 -2.87 14.72 -40.35
C LYS A 420 -2.36 15.16 -38.99
N VAL A 421 -1.13 15.67 -38.94
CA VAL A 421 -0.62 16.38 -37.77
C VAL A 421 -1.02 17.84 -37.88
N PHE A 422 -1.77 18.35 -36.91
CA PHE A 422 -2.12 19.77 -36.81
C PHE A 422 -0.95 20.57 -36.22
N THR A 423 -0.49 20.18 -35.03
CA THR A 423 0.66 20.81 -34.36
C THR A 423 1.41 19.76 -33.54
N GLU A 424 2.67 20.04 -33.26
CA GLU A 424 3.56 19.25 -32.41
C GLU A 424 4.37 20.18 -31.49
N GLY A 425 5.12 19.59 -30.55
CA GLY A 425 5.96 20.36 -29.61
C GLY A 425 5.22 20.85 -28.37
N LEU A 426 3.99 20.38 -28.13
CA LEU A 426 3.23 20.69 -26.93
C LEU A 426 3.80 19.92 -25.72
N ASN A 427 3.50 20.39 -24.52
CA ASN A 427 3.96 19.80 -23.27
C ASN A 427 2.77 19.62 -22.33
N LEU A 428 2.68 18.46 -21.70
CA LEU A 428 1.65 18.07 -20.74
C LEU A 428 0.22 18.40 -21.19
N ALA A 429 -0.10 18.12 -22.46
CA ALA A 429 -1.41 18.38 -23.03
C ALA A 429 -2.43 17.35 -22.55
N SER A 430 -3.50 17.83 -21.91
CA SER A 430 -4.49 17.04 -21.16
C SER A 430 -5.94 17.34 -21.54
N GLY A 431 -6.19 18.40 -22.31
CA GLY A 431 -7.52 18.76 -22.79
C GLY A 431 -7.49 19.42 -24.16
N ILE A 432 -8.52 19.18 -24.97
CA ILE A 432 -8.68 19.78 -26.29
C ILE A 432 -10.15 20.13 -26.55
N GLU A 433 -10.37 21.29 -27.16
CA GLU A 433 -11.66 21.65 -27.75
C GLU A 433 -11.44 22.48 -29.04
N VAL A 434 -12.30 22.28 -30.04
CA VAL A 434 -12.22 23.01 -31.32
C VAL A 434 -13.40 23.96 -31.40
N GLY A 435 -13.14 25.22 -31.77
CA GLY A 435 -14.20 26.22 -31.91
C GLY A 435 -13.68 27.64 -31.83
N MET A 436 -14.55 28.60 -32.16
CA MET A 436 -14.24 30.03 -32.11
C MET A 436 -12.97 30.42 -32.90
N GLY A 437 -12.76 29.77 -34.07
CA GLY A 437 -11.65 30.07 -34.98
C GLY A 437 -10.30 29.44 -34.63
N GLY A 438 -10.27 28.48 -33.69
CA GLY A 438 -9.03 27.81 -33.33
C GLY A 438 -9.20 26.54 -32.51
N VAL A 439 -8.08 26.10 -31.95
CA VAL A 439 -7.98 24.93 -31.07
C VAL A 439 -7.57 25.38 -29.68
N TRP A 440 -8.38 25.04 -28.69
CA TRP A 440 -8.18 25.31 -27.28
C TRP A 440 -7.49 24.10 -26.66
N VAL A 441 -6.41 24.33 -25.92
CA VAL A 441 -5.60 23.24 -25.37
C VAL A 441 -5.31 23.50 -23.90
N GLY A 442 -5.71 22.55 -23.05
CA GLY A 442 -5.20 22.47 -21.68
C GLY A 442 -3.84 21.81 -21.71
N ALA A 443 -2.79 22.56 -21.38
CA ALA A 443 -1.40 22.12 -21.43
C ALA A 443 -0.65 22.76 -20.25
N ALA A 444 -0.74 22.13 -19.07
CA ALA A 444 -0.29 22.76 -17.83
C ALA A 444 1.21 23.16 -17.93
N PRO A 445 1.59 24.37 -17.49
CA PRO A 445 0.83 25.27 -16.62
C PRO A 445 -0.07 26.30 -17.37
N TYR A 446 -0.45 26.04 -18.62
CA TYR A 446 -1.13 27.00 -19.50
C TYR A 446 -2.49 26.52 -20.02
N LEU A 447 -3.40 27.47 -20.21
CA LEU A 447 -4.50 27.36 -21.17
C LEU A 447 -4.08 28.04 -22.48
N LEU A 448 -3.99 27.27 -23.55
CA LEU A 448 -3.51 27.74 -24.85
C LEU A 448 -4.66 27.88 -25.86
N PHE A 449 -4.49 28.82 -26.79
CA PHE A 449 -5.29 28.93 -28.00
C PHE A 449 -4.39 28.96 -29.23
N ILE A 450 -4.67 28.08 -30.19
CA ILE A 450 -3.95 27.98 -31.45
C ILE A 450 -4.90 28.39 -32.57
N PRO A 451 -4.69 29.54 -33.23
CA PRO A 451 -5.54 29.96 -34.36
C PRO A 451 -5.56 28.87 -35.44
N LEU A 452 -6.72 28.65 -36.07
CA LEU A 452 -6.88 27.67 -37.14
C LEU A 452 -6.93 28.36 -38.51
N ASP A 453 -6.03 27.96 -39.42
CA ASP A 453 -6.24 28.13 -40.85
C ASP A 453 -7.20 27.03 -41.31
N GLU A 454 -8.48 27.37 -41.43
CA GLU A 454 -9.55 26.44 -41.79
C GLU A 454 -9.41 25.86 -43.20
N GLU A 455 -8.82 26.62 -44.13
CA GLU A 455 -8.66 26.19 -45.52
C GLU A 455 -7.63 25.07 -45.64
N ASN A 456 -6.55 25.18 -44.85
CA ASN A 456 -5.42 24.27 -44.95
C ASN A 456 -5.29 23.33 -43.76
N ASP A 457 -6.18 23.35 -42.78
CA ASP A 457 -6.13 22.57 -41.52
C ASP A 457 -4.74 22.62 -40.87
N LYS A 458 -4.25 23.84 -40.63
CA LYS A 458 -2.94 24.13 -40.02
C LYS A 458 -3.05 25.24 -38.97
N PRO A 459 -2.08 25.36 -38.07
CA PRO A 459 -2.01 26.53 -37.19
C PRO A 459 -1.91 27.81 -38.04
N GLY A 460 -2.86 28.72 -37.84
CA GLY A 460 -2.86 30.06 -38.43
C GLY A 460 -1.87 31.02 -37.75
N GLY A 461 -1.22 30.58 -36.69
CA GLY A 461 -0.21 31.34 -35.94
C GLY A 461 0.39 30.51 -34.80
N PRO A 462 1.32 31.10 -34.01
CA PRO A 462 1.86 30.44 -32.83
C PRO A 462 0.79 30.25 -31.73
N PRO A 463 0.95 29.27 -30.84
CA PRO A 463 0.11 29.14 -29.65
C PRO A 463 0.11 30.41 -28.80
N GLN A 464 -1.06 30.81 -28.35
CA GLN A 464 -1.28 31.97 -27.49
C GLN A 464 -1.58 31.49 -26.07
N ILE A 465 -0.88 32.01 -25.08
CA ILE A 465 -1.18 31.74 -23.67
C ILE A 465 -2.34 32.65 -23.26
N LEU A 466 -3.48 32.06 -22.95
CA LEU A 466 -4.66 32.79 -22.47
C LEU A 466 -4.67 32.90 -20.95
N LEU A 467 -4.32 31.82 -20.27
CA LEU A 467 -4.16 31.76 -18.81
C LEU A 467 -2.89 30.98 -18.44
N ASP A 468 -2.26 31.36 -17.33
CA ASP A 468 -1.17 30.65 -16.68
C ASP A 468 -1.46 30.45 -15.17
N GLY A 469 -0.58 29.73 -14.48
CA GLY A 469 -0.68 29.51 -13.02
C GLY A 469 -1.40 28.22 -12.63
N TRP A 470 -1.58 27.29 -13.58
CA TRP A 470 -2.00 25.93 -13.29
C TRP A 470 -0.83 25.16 -12.64
N GLY A 471 -1.09 24.50 -11.51
CA GLY A 471 -0.08 23.78 -10.73
C GLY A 471 0.47 22.54 -11.45
N LEU A 472 1.57 22.03 -10.92
CA LEU A 472 2.28 20.84 -11.43
C LEU A 472 2.65 19.85 -10.31
N ASP A 473 2.06 20.02 -9.11
CA ASP A 473 2.37 19.20 -7.93
C ASP A 473 2.03 17.73 -8.17
N ASP A 474 0.84 17.48 -8.72
CA ASP A 474 0.40 16.18 -9.22
C ASP A 474 -0.07 16.31 -10.68
N THR A 475 0.74 15.82 -11.61
CA THR A 475 0.43 15.90 -13.04
C THR A 475 -0.78 15.07 -13.45
N HIS A 476 -1.29 14.20 -12.57
CA HIS A 476 -2.56 13.48 -12.73
C HIS A 476 -3.78 14.36 -12.45
N GLU A 477 -3.62 15.55 -11.87
CA GLU A 477 -4.73 16.39 -11.35
C GLU A 477 -4.76 17.79 -11.97
N VAL A 478 -4.03 17.99 -13.08
CA VAL A 478 -3.97 19.27 -13.80
C VAL A 478 -5.26 19.58 -14.56
N LEU A 479 -5.36 20.80 -15.11
CA LEU A 479 -6.50 21.19 -15.95
C LEU A 479 -6.75 20.15 -17.05
N ASN A 480 -7.98 19.71 -17.23
CA ASN A 480 -8.31 18.73 -18.27
C ASN A 480 -9.76 18.91 -18.79
N ASN A 481 -10.13 18.08 -19.77
CA ASN A 481 -11.48 17.93 -20.34
C ASN A 481 -12.18 19.27 -20.70
N LEU A 482 -11.78 19.84 -21.84
CA LEU A 482 -12.36 21.08 -22.33
C LEU A 482 -13.68 20.83 -23.07
N ARG A 483 -14.75 21.57 -22.73
CA ARG A 483 -16.05 21.47 -23.41
C ARG A 483 -16.75 22.80 -23.57
N TRP A 484 -17.42 23.00 -24.70
CA TRP A 484 -18.31 24.14 -24.88
C TRP A 484 -19.61 23.93 -24.09
N GLY A 485 -19.92 24.88 -23.21
CA GLY A 485 -21.24 24.96 -22.60
C GLY A 485 -22.29 25.51 -23.56
N PRO A 486 -23.58 25.24 -23.31
CA PRO A 486 -24.68 25.78 -24.12
C PRO A 486 -24.81 27.31 -24.02
N ASP A 487 -24.14 27.92 -23.05
CA ASP A 487 -24.02 29.37 -22.83
C ASP A 487 -22.86 30.01 -23.63
N GLY A 488 -22.09 29.21 -24.38
CA GLY A 488 -20.95 29.67 -25.18
C GLY A 488 -19.65 29.89 -24.40
N TRP A 489 -19.59 29.48 -23.13
CA TRP A 489 -18.35 29.47 -22.36
C TRP A 489 -17.58 28.17 -22.59
N LEU A 490 -16.26 28.23 -22.47
CA LEU A 490 -15.41 27.05 -22.43
C LEU A 490 -15.32 26.56 -20.99
N TYR A 491 -15.74 25.34 -20.71
CA TYR A 491 -15.63 24.69 -19.41
C TYR A 491 -14.41 23.76 -19.40
N GLY A 492 -13.85 23.57 -18.21
CA GLY A 492 -12.89 22.51 -17.93
C GLY A 492 -12.91 22.14 -16.46
N VAL A 493 -12.12 21.14 -16.11
CA VAL A 493 -12.06 20.61 -14.74
C VAL A 493 -10.62 20.53 -14.23
N HIS A 494 -10.45 20.40 -12.92
CA HIS A 494 -9.15 20.40 -12.22
C HIS A 494 -9.22 19.65 -10.89
N GLY A 495 -8.17 18.93 -10.49
CA GLY A 495 -8.13 18.09 -9.28
C GLY A 495 -7.72 18.80 -7.99
N VAL A 496 -7.72 18.05 -6.87
CA VAL A 496 -7.57 18.50 -5.49
C VAL A 496 -6.12 18.58 -5.00
N PHE A 497 -5.23 17.70 -5.50
CA PHE A 497 -3.85 17.60 -5.03
C PHE A 497 -2.89 18.53 -5.77
N THR A 498 -3.32 19.09 -6.89
CA THR A 498 -2.60 20.16 -7.58
C THR A 498 -3.13 21.51 -7.13
N HIS A 499 -2.25 22.42 -6.76
CA HIS A 499 -2.64 23.72 -6.23
C HIS A 499 -2.43 24.81 -7.28
N SER A 500 -3.51 25.40 -7.78
CA SER A 500 -3.44 26.38 -8.86
C SER A 500 -3.77 27.80 -8.41
N ASN A 501 -3.10 28.79 -9.01
CA ASN A 501 -3.36 30.22 -8.86
C ASN A 501 -3.47 30.88 -10.24
N VAL A 502 -4.64 30.69 -10.86
CA VAL A 502 -4.85 30.92 -12.29
C VAL A 502 -5.10 32.39 -12.58
N GLY A 503 -4.48 32.91 -13.64
CA GLY A 503 -4.72 34.27 -14.11
C GLY A 503 -4.24 34.51 -15.52
N LYS A 504 -4.39 35.75 -16.00
CA LYS A 504 -3.79 36.17 -17.26
C LYS A 504 -2.27 36.22 -17.13
N PRO A 505 -1.51 35.97 -18.21
CA PRO A 505 -0.06 36.10 -18.19
C PRO A 505 0.39 37.46 -17.64
N GLY A 506 1.25 37.43 -16.62
CA GLY A 506 1.76 38.62 -15.95
C GLY A 506 0.81 39.29 -14.94
N ALA A 507 -0.38 38.73 -14.68
CA ALA A 507 -1.26 39.24 -13.62
C ALA A 507 -0.62 39.09 -12.23
N PRO A 508 -0.76 40.09 -11.34
CA PRO A 508 -0.31 40.01 -9.95
C PRO A 508 -1.13 39.00 -9.15
N ASP A 509 -0.58 38.51 -8.03
CA ASP A 509 -1.16 37.43 -7.23
C ASP A 509 -2.57 37.73 -6.69
N ASP A 510 -2.89 39.00 -6.44
CA ASP A 510 -4.20 39.45 -5.94
C ASP A 510 -5.28 39.52 -7.03
N GLU A 511 -4.90 39.48 -8.30
CA GLU A 511 -5.80 39.36 -9.46
C GLU A 511 -5.97 37.91 -9.94
N ARG A 512 -5.28 36.96 -9.31
CA ARG A 512 -5.36 35.52 -9.64
C ARG A 512 -6.43 34.82 -8.83
N THR A 513 -6.95 33.75 -9.40
CA THR A 513 -7.99 32.91 -8.80
C THR A 513 -7.38 31.60 -8.34
N LYS A 514 -7.45 31.35 -7.02
CA LYS A 514 -7.07 30.06 -6.47
C LYS A 514 -8.05 28.99 -6.89
N LEU A 515 -7.53 27.81 -7.21
CA LEU A 515 -8.34 26.72 -7.72
C LEU A 515 -7.76 25.37 -7.27
N ASN A 516 -8.53 24.65 -6.47
CA ASN A 516 -8.31 23.24 -6.14
C ASN A 516 -9.67 22.52 -6.29
N ALA A 517 -9.70 21.38 -6.96
CA ALA A 517 -10.87 20.52 -7.13
C ALA A 517 -12.14 21.24 -7.62
N ALA A 518 -12.13 21.65 -8.89
CA ALA A 518 -13.17 22.54 -9.39
C ALA A 518 -13.52 22.34 -10.86
N VAL A 519 -14.75 22.72 -11.18
CA VAL A 519 -15.20 23.04 -12.53
C VAL A 519 -14.95 24.54 -12.72
N TRP A 520 -14.23 24.88 -13.78
CA TRP A 520 -13.93 26.26 -14.14
C TRP A 520 -14.50 26.57 -15.52
N ARG A 521 -14.69 27.85 -15.82
CA ARG A 521 -15.05 28.28 -17.18
C ARG A 521 -14.35 29.57 -17.60
N TYR A 522 -14.14 29.69 -18.91
CA TYR A 522 -13.51 30.81 -19.56
C TYR A 522 -14.38 31.35 -20.69
N HIS A 523 -14.61 32.66 -20.70
CA HIS A 523 -15.40 33.29 -21.75
C HIS A 523 -14.52 33.66 -22.95
N PRO A 524 -14.76 33.11 -24.16
CA PRO A 524 -13.83 33.22 -25.29
C PRO A 524 -13.68 34.65 -25.85
N ILE A 525 -14.71 35.50 -25.76
CA ILE A 525 -14.67 36.89 -26.25
C ILE A 525 -14.33 37.91 -25.16
N ARG A 526 -14.91 37.78 -23.96
CA ARG A 526 -14.70 38.71 -22.84
C ARG A 526 -13.40 38.44 -22.06
N HIS A 527 -12.81 37.27 -22.25
CA HIS A 527 -11.57 36.84 -21.58
C HIS A 527 -11.71 36.92 -20.05
N GLU A 528 -12.84 36.40 -19.56
CA GLU A 528 -13.18 36.27 -18.14
C GLU A 528 -13.00 34.82 -17.71
N PHE A 529 -12.39 34.61 -16.56
CA PHE A 529 -12.19 33.30 -15.94
C PHE A 529 -12.95 33.25 -14.62
N GLU A 530 -13.62 32.14 -14.34
CA GLU A 530 -14.29 31.92 -13.07
C GLU A 530 -14.28 30.45 -12.64
N VAL A 531 -14.29 30.25 -11.32
CA VAL A 531 -14.65 28.97 -10.71
C VAL A 531 -16.17 28.84 -10.78
N PHE A 532 -16.65 27.84 -11.51
CA PHE A 532 -18.08 27.60 -11.67
C PHE A 532 -18.65 26.81 -10.48
N SER A 533 -17.88 25.82 -9.98
CA SER A 533 -18.23 25.01 -8.81
C SER A 533 -16.97 24.33 -8.27
N GLU A 534 -16.95 24.01 -6.97
CA GLU A 534 -15.84 23.36 -6.27
C GLU A 534 -16.33 22.23 -5.34
N GLY A 535 -15.40 21.47 -4.76
CA GLY A 535 -15.70 20.47 -3.72
C GLY A 535 -15.67 19.01 -4.18
N THR A 536 -15.08 18.74 -5.34
CA THR A 536 -14.86 17.38 -5.86
C THR A 536 -13.50 16.83 -5.39
N SER A 537 -13.04 15.71 -5.95
CA SER A 537 -11.64 15.27 -5.85
C SER A 537 -10.91 15.55 -7.16
N ASN A 538 -10.77 14.55 -8.03
CA ASN A 538 -10.11 14.65 -9.32
C ASN A 538 -11.11 14.39 -10.46
N PRO A 539 -11.78 15.43 -10.96
CA PRO A 539 -12.64 15.33 -12.12
C PRO A 539 -11.85 15.15 -13.44
N TRP A 540 -12.38 14.30 -14.33
CA TRP A 540 -11.77 13.96 -15.63
C TRP A 540 -12.71 14.13 -16.83
N GLY A 541 -13.99 14.34 -16.56
CA GLY A 541 -15.03 14.49 -17.55
C GLY A 541 -15.96 15.62 -17.17
N ILE A 542 -16.37 16.42 -18.15
CA ILE A 542 -17.55 17.27 -18.08
C ILE A 542 -18.37 17.08 -19.36
N ASP A 543 -19.69 17.05 -19.25
CA ASP A 543 -20.59 17.11 -20.41
C ASP A 543 -21.95 17.68 -20.00
N PHE A 544 -22.76 18.07 -20.99
CA PHE A 544 -24.06 18.69 -20.78
C PHE A 544 -25.17 17.79 -21.32
N ASN A 545 -26.28 17.70 -20.57
CA ASN A 545 -27.49 17.06 -21.10
C ASN A 545 -28.24 18.00 -22.08
N ASP A 546 -29.34 17.49 -22.64
CA ASP A 546 -30.23 18.22 -23.55
C ASP A 546 -30.95 19.44 -22.93
N HIS A 547 -30.93 19.56 -21.59
CA HIS A 547 -31.41 20.72 -20.84
C HIS A 547 -30.29 21.73 -20.51
N GLY A 548 -29.04 21.45 -20.88
CA GLY A 548 -27.89 22.29 -20.59
C GLY A 548 -27.36 22.18 -19.15
N HIS A 549 -27.72 21.12 -18.41
CA HIS A 549 -27.19 20.86 -17.09
C HIS A 549 -25.81 20.18 -17.18
N PRO A 550 -24.78 20.68 -16.48
CA PRO A 550 -23.46 20.07 -16.49
C PRO A 550 -23.39 18.85 -15.56
N PHE A 551 -22.73 17.80 -16.05
CA PHE A 551 -22.36 16.62 -15.30
C PHE A 551 -20.87 16.40 -15.38
N ILE A 552 -20.25 16.01 -14.28
CA ILE A 552 -18.84 15.65 -14.26
C ILE A 552 -18.63 14.21 -13.81
N THR A 553 -17.48 13.66 -14.17
CA THR A 553 -16.99 12.39 -13.64
C THR A 553 -15.72 12.58 -12.83
N VAL A 554 -15.55 11.82 -11.74
CA VAL A 554 -14.39 11.89 -10.83
C VAL A 554 -13.81 10.51 -10.53
N CYS A 555 -12.58 10.47 -10.04
CA CYS A 555 -11.84 9.23 -9.73
C CYS A 555 -12.29 8.46 -8.46
N VAL A 556 -13.41 8.82 -7.82
CA VAL A 556 -13.91 8.21 -6.57
C VAL A 556 -15.37 7.71 -6.72
N ILE A 557 -15.86 6.93 -5.75
CA ILE A 557 -17.26 6.48 -5.68
C ILE A 557 -18.07 7.48 -4.82
N PRO A 558 -19.16 8.10 -5.32
CA PRO A 558 -19.79 7.91 -6.64
C PRO A 558 -19.03 8.62 -7.77
N HIS A 559 -19.09 8.06 -8.99
CA HIS A 559 -18.29 8.49 -10.13
C HIS A 559 -18.87 9.65 -10.96
N MET A 560 -20.15 10.02 -10.78
CA MET A 560 -20.82 11.03 -11.61
C MET A 560 -21.60 12.02 -10.73
N TYR A 561 -21.43 13.32 -11.00
CA TYR A 561 -22.05 14.42 -10.25
C TYR A 561 -22.80 15.34 -11.19
N HIS A 562 -24.01 15.73 -10.80
CA HIS A 562 -24.69 16.89 -11.38
C HIS A 562 -24.12 18.14 -10.72
N ILE A 563 -23.66 19.09 -11.52
CA ILE A 563 -23.01 20.31 -11.03
C ILE A 563 -23.97 21.48 -11.12
N VAL A 564 -24.02 22.25 -10.05
CA VAL A 564 -24.78 23.50 -9.96
C VAL A 564 -23.80 24.61 -9.66
N GLN A 565 -23.97 25.75 -10.32
CA GLN A 565 -23.14 26.92 -10.06
C GLN A 565 -23.29 27.35 -8.60
N GLY A 566 -22.18 27.50 -7.87
CA GLY A 566 -22.19 27.88 -6.46
C GLY A 566 -20.88 27.65 -5.75
#